data_AF-K5Z600-F1
#
_entry.id   AF-K5Z600-F1
#
_cell.length_a   1.000
_cell.length_b   1.000
_cell.length_c   1.000
_cell.angle_alpha   90.00
_cell.angle_beta   90.00
_cell.angle_gamma   90.00
#
_symmetry.space_group_name_H-M   'P 1'
#
loop_
_entity.id
_entity.type
_entity.pdbx_description
1 polymer ?
#
loop_
_entity_poly.entity_id
_entity_poly.type
_entity_poly.pdbx_seq_one_letter_code
_entity_poly.pdbx_strand_id
1 'polypeptide(L)'
;MKSYRILSKYIAGILALTGALSGCTHEETEDGSKVPLSISASFQAYTGEVSSRGAGNPTVTIALNTTPEEYSTYGKTYQVTSTSPITFTPETQGEALTIAGSAASTPLTIYGWLDENTPVCYTNDNISVSNGNITNVQLSPAYACIGVRIKKDDQREAAGKYTIGSALQRIGTYSTNNNWNTEQAKPQLIGVSGSSTILNTDISPSRGDLATDLPSEYFMRIVPQQVSANFQNLFTVTLPDGTTLSIPSSSRGFPVPFEPGNCYLFDVNISRDAELQIEGIETITMNSRVDVAAIDVQKARLGIYTLEDLKAFRDAVNNRGDLARWTSREAGEDVINLYMDIDLKNEEWIPIESFDGTFNGNGHTISNLNLSATKPSGYLGFFSAANSNSEIKGLTIDGVTMTGDNRPVGAIGAIAGQSYGSITDCHVKGRIQLIAGQYAGGIVGIYEGYYTNGKILAACTVQAEGGSITGKDSRGAGCIVGIVSENSYVIGCIAHDITLSIQQNASLGAIAGMIQGEKVFCCLMYNCQVDKPDYAGAVFYGMKECYYYNVFGISSDQYMKSSLEELSEESFINDLNYYINSLGLFACHYKASPTPSETGPTIHMKYYYE
;
A
#
# COMPACT_ATOMS: atom_id res chain seq x y z
N MET A 1 14.56 -20.21 -51.86
CA MET A 1 13.50 -19.52 -51.08
C MET A 1 12.26 -19.33 -51.95
N LYS A 2 11.25 -20.23 -51.85
CA LYS A 2 9.83 -19.99 -52.21
C LYS A 2 8.90 -21.20 -51.97
N SER A 3 9.41 -22.35 -51.54
CA SER A 3 8.59 -23.58 -51.39
C SER A 3 8.15 -23.91 -49.95
N TYR A 4 8.71 -23.26 -48.91
CA TYR A 4 8.40 -23.57 -47.50
C TYR A 4 7.24 -22.77 -46.88
N ARG A 5 6.69 -21.78 -47.59
CA ARG A 5 5.61 -20.92 -47.07
C ARG A 5 4.18 -21.41 -47.36
N ILE A 6 4.03 -22.47 -48.15
CA ILE A 6 2.71 -23.00 -48.55
C ILE A 6 2.31 -24.21 -47.68
N LEU A 7 3.28 -24.98 -47.14
CA LEU A 7 2.98 -26.15 -46.30
C LEU A 7 2.48 -25.77 -44.88
N SER A 8 2.94 -24.63 -44.34
CA SER A 8 2.53 -24.15 -43.01
C SER A 8 1.05 -23.71 -42.95
N LYS A 9 0.46 -23.26 -44.07
CA LYS A 9 -0.94 -22.82 -44.12
C LYS A 9 -1.94 -23.98 -44.23
N TYR A 10 -1.53 -25.12 -44.79
CA TYR A 10 -2.40 -26.31 -44.89
C TYR A 10 -2.48 -27.09 -43.57
N ILE A 11 -1.42 -27.09 -42.76
CA ILE A 11 -1.42 -27.77 -41.45
C ILE A 11 -2.23 -26.98 -40.41
N ALA A 12 -2.18 -25.64 -40.46
CA ALA A 12 -3.00 -24.78 -39.59
C ALA A 12 -4.51 -24.89 -39.89
N GLY A 13 -4.90 -25.10 -41.15
CA GLY A 13 -6.30 -25.26 -41.54
C GLY A 13 -6.93 -26.60 -41.14
N ILE A 14 -6.13 -27.66 -40.99
CA ILE A 14 -6.64 -29.00 -40.62
C ILE A 14 -6.86 -29.13 -39.10
N LEU A 15 -6.04 -28.48 -38.27
CA LEU A 15 -6.22 -28.47 -36.81
C LEU A 15 -7.43 -27.64 -36.37
N ALA A 16 -7.77 -26.58 -37.11
CA ALA A 16 -8.96 -25.76 -36.85
C ALA A 16 -10.29 -26.50 -37.15
N LEU A 17 -10.29 -27.49 -38.05
CA LEU A 17 -11.51 -28.22 -38.40
C LEU A 17 -11.83 -29.39 -37.45
N THR A 18 -10.82 -29.94 -36.76
CA THR A 18 -11.02 -31.00 -35.75
C THR A 18 -11.51 -30.48 -34.40
N GLY A 19 -11.25 -29.21 -34.06
CA GLY A 19 -11.80 -28.57 -32.85
C GLY A 19 -13.29 -28.20 -32.95
N ALA A 20 -13.83 -28.10 -34.17
CA ALA A 20 -15.21 -27.68 -34.40
C ALA A 20 -16.24 -28.83 -34.35
N LEU A 21 -15.82 -30.08 -34.17
CA LEU A 21 -16.71 -31.27 -34.18
C LEU A 21 -16.86 -31.99 -32.83
N SER A 22 -16.15 -31.56 -31.78
CA SER A 22 -16.42 -32.01 -30.40
C SER A 22 -17.12 -30.89 -29.63
N GLY A 23 -18.43 -30.75 -29.87
CA GLY A 23 -19.28 -29.82 -29.13
C GLY A 23 -19.28 -30.13 -27.64
N CYS A 24 -18.83 -29.16 -26.86
CA CYS A 24 -19.40 -28.68 -25.59
C CYS A 24 -18.67 -27.38 -25.22
N THR A 25 -18.88 -26.34 -26.03
CA THR A 25 -18.54 -24.95 -25.69
C THR A 25 -19.77 -24.30 -25.05
N HIS A 26 -19.68 -24.05 -23.76
CA HIS A 26 -20.06 -22.74 -23.23
C HIS A 26 -18.79 -22.18 -22.62
N GLU A 27 -17.91 -21.67 -23.46
CA GLU A 27 -17.05 -20.57 -23.04
C GLU A 27 -18.01 -19.39 -22.86
N GLU A 28 -18.39 -19.12 -21.61
CA GLU A 28 -18.78 -17.77 -21.25
C GLU A 28 -17.55 -16.91 -21.49
N THR A 29 -17.47 -16.37 -22.71
CA THR A 29 -16.75 -15.13 -22.93
C THR A 29 -17.55 -14.08 -22.19
N GLU A 30 -17.27 -13.92 -20.89
CA GLU A 30 -17.82 -12.85 -20.05
C GLU A 30 -17.41 -11.52 -20.70
N ASP A 31 -18.36 -10.97 -21.45
CA ASP A 31 -18.38 -9.61 -21.96
C ASP A 31 -18.01 -8.66 -20.81
N GLY A 32 -17.00 -7.80 -21.04
CA GLY A 32 -16.29 -7.01 -20.04
C GLY A 32 -17.15 -6.53 -18.87
N SER A 33 -17.04 -7.23 -17.74
CA SER A 33 -17.79 -6.96 -16.53
C SER A 33 -17.48 -5.56 -16.01
N LYS A 34 -18.53 -4.76 -15.92
CA LYS A 34 -18.55 -3.36 -15.51
C LYS A 34 -18.64 -3.30 -13.98
N VAL A 35 -17.56 -2.96 -13.28
CA VAL A 35 -17.45 -2.93 -11.80
C VAL A 35 -17.74 -1.54 -11.26
N PRO A 36 -18.72 -1.35 -10.36
CA PRO A 36 -19.04 -0.04 -9.82
C PRO A 36 -17.96 0.54 -8.88
N LEU A 37 -17.72 1.84 -8.98
CA LEU A 37 -16.71 2.58 -8.23
C LEU A 37 -17.20 2.94 -6.84
N SER A 38 -16.38 2.76 -5.81
CA SER A 38 -16.43 3.45 -4.52
C SER A 38 -15.17 4.31 -4.39
N ILE A 39 -15.26 5.48 -3.78
CA ILE A 39 -14.05 6.24 -3.42
C ILE A 39 -13.82 6.02 -1.93
N SER A 40 -12.55 5.93 -1.53
CA SER A 40 -12.15 6.16 -0.14
C SER A 40 -10.98 7.14 -0.10
N ALA A 41 -11.09 8.22 0.68
CA ALA A 41 -10.05 9.23 0.83
C ALA A 41 -9.74 9.44 2.30
N SER A 42 -8.50 9.27 2.75
CA SER A 42 -8.10 9.70 4.09
C SER A 42 -7.66 11.16 4.02
N PHE A 43 -8.58 12.11 4.15
CA PHE A 43 -8.26 13.54 4.12
C PHE A 43 -8.74 14.21 5.41
N GLN A 44 -7.86 14.95 6.10
CA GLN A 44 -8.29 15.79 7.20
C GLN A 44 -8.70 17.15 6.66
N ALA A 45 -10.00 17.42 6.75
CA ALA A 45 -10.62 18.70 6.41
C ALA A 45 -9.92 19.83 7.13
N TYR A 46 -9.36 20.78 6.38
CA TYR A 46 -8.97 22.04 6.99
C TYR A 46 -10.25 22.78 7.40
N THR A 47 -10.38 23.12 8.68
CA THR A 47 -11.58 23.73 9.25
C THR A 47 -11.52 25.26 9.12
N GLY A 48 -11.61 25.77 7.88
CA GLY A 48 -11.66 27.22 7.60
C GLY A 48 -13.08 27.71 7.33
N GLU A 49 -13.39 28.95 7.70
CA GLU A 49 -14.72 29.53 7.44
C GLU A 49 -14.98 29.68 5.92
N VAL A 50 -15.98 28.96 5.38
CA VAL A 50 -16.54 29.12 4.02
C VAL A 50 -18.08 29.12 4.15
N SER A 51 -18.70 30.30 4.22
CA SER A 51 -20.11 30.44 4.61
C SER A 51 -21.07 30.55 3.42
N SER A 52 -21.02 29.63 2.45
CA SER A 52 -21.98 29.74 1.32
C SER A 52 -22.16 28.51 0.44
N ARG A 53 -21.95 27.29 0.95
CA ARG A 53 -22.72 26.20 0.36
C ARG A 53 -24.15 26.30 0.89
N GLY A 54 -25.11 26.51 -0.03
CA GLY A 54 -26.52 26.34 0.30
C GLY A 54 -26.75 24.88 0.71
N ALA A 55 -27.02 24.65 1.99
CA ALA A 55 -27.48 23.41 2.64
C ALA A 55 -27.48 22.13 1.76
N GLY A 56 -26.30 21.62 1.40
CA GLY A 56 -26.14 20.37 0.66
C GLY A 56 -25.16 19.45 1.38
N ASN A 57 -25.39 18.13 1.31
CA ASN A 57 -24.50 17.11 1.88
C ASN A 57 -23.18 17.01 1.08
N PRO A 58 -22.01 16.77 1.69
CA PRO A 58 -20.74 16.72 0.97
C PRO A 58 -20.76 15.65 -0.14
N THR A 59 -20.32 16.05 -1.33
CA THR A 59 -20.46 15.24 -2.55
C THR A 59 -19.27 15.39 -3.46
N VAL A 60 -18.85 14.27 -4.06
CA VAL A 60 -17.85 14.24 -5.13
C VAL A 60 -18.46 13.62 -6.36
N THR A 61 -18.21 14.20 -7.53
CA THR A 61 -18.56 13.61 -8.82
C THR A 61 -17.34 12.96 -9.42
N ILE A 62 -17.53 11.73 -9.87
CA ILE A 62 -16.53 10.95 -10.59
C ILE A 62 -16.96 10.92 -12.05
N ALA A 63 -15.99 10.97 -12.96
CA ALA A 63 -16.21 10.72 -14.37
C ALA A 63 -15.09 9.83 -14.92
N LEU A 64 -15.47 8.80 -15.65
CA LEU A 64 -14.57 7.98 -16.46
C LEU A 64 -14.69 8.49 -17.89
N ASN A 65 -13.62 9.06 -18.42
CA ASN A 65 -13.68 9.64 -19.76
C ASN A 65 -13.28 8.59 -20.78
N THR A 66 -14.16 8.38 -21.76
CA THR A 66 -13.92 7.45 -22.87
C THR A 66 -12.95 8.02 -23.90
N THR A 67 -12.59 9.30 -23.78
CA THR A 67 -11.70 10.01 -24.71
C THR A 67 -10.90 11.05 -23.92
N PRO A 68 -9.56 11.11 -24.10
CA PRO A 68 -8.75 12.18 -23.53
C PRO A 68 -9.28 13.56 -23.98
N GLU A 69 -9.30 14.54 -23.08
CA GLU A 69 -9.69 15.93 -23.37
C GLU A 69 -11.18 16.18 -23.69
N GLU A 70 -12.02 15.15 -23.78
CA GLU A 70 -13.47 15.28 -23.86
C GLU A 70 -14.15 14.91 -22.54
N TYR A 71 -15.14 15.70 -22.13
CA TYR A 71 -15.93 15.42 -20.94
C TYR A 71 -16.74 14.14 -21.15
N SER A 72 -16.62 13.17 -20.25
CA SER A 72 -17.65 12.15 -20.15
C SER A 72 -18.96 12.83 -19.80
N THR A 73 -19.92 12.84 -20.72
CA THR A 73 -21.29 13.28 -20.44
C THR A 73 -21.96 12.46 -19.32
N TYR A 74 -21.28 11.42 -18.82
CA TYR A 74 -21.73 10.48 -17.81
C TYR A 74 -20.80 10.52 -16.59
N GLY A 75 -20.95 11.55 -15.75
CA GLY A 75 -20.41 11.59 -14.39
C GLY A 75 -21.45 11.13 -13.37
N LYS A 76 -21.03 10.50 -12.28
CA LYS A 76 -21.93 10.07 -11.19
C LYS A 76 -21.51 10.70 -9.87
N THR A 77 -22.50 11.22 -9.16
CA THR A 77 -22.30 11.91 -7.89
C THR A 77 -22.37 10.92 -6.73
N TYR A 78 -21.43 11.09 -5.81
CA TYR A 78 -21.27 10.27 -4.62
C TYR A 78 -21.40 11.15 -3.39
N GLN A 79 -22.15 10.68 -2.41
CA GLN A 79 -22.31 11.26 -1.08
C GLN A 79 -21.17 10.79 -0.17
N VAL A 80 -20.65 11.69 0.66
CA VAL A 80 -19.67 11.37 1.70
C VAL A 80 -20.34 10.71 2.90
N THR A 81 -19.89 9.52 3.29
CA THR A 81 -20.52 8.69 4.34
C THR A 81 -19.69 8.50 5.61
N SER A 82 -18.41 8.88 5.62
CA SER A 82 -17.55 8.90 6.81
C SER A 82 -16.51 10.01 6.68
N THR A 83 -15.82 10.37 7.77
CA THR A 83 -14.83 11.46 7.78
C THR A 83 -13.38 11.01 7.99
N SER A 84 -13.13 9.74 8.35
CA SER A 84 -11.78 9.21 8.51
C SER A 84 -11.74 7.67 8.53
N PRO A 85 -11.37 6.99 7.43
CA PRO A 85 -11.23 7.54 6.08
C PRO A 85 -12.60 8.03 5.56
N ILE A 86 -12.61 9.03 4.69
CA ILE A 86 -13.79 9.47 3.96
C ILE A 86 -14.20 8.37 2.99
N THR A 87 -15.40 7.82 3.16
CA THR A 87 -15.97 6.85 2.21
C THR A 87 -17.08 7.51 1.41
N PHE A 88 -17.31 7.02 0.20
CA PHE A 88 -18.26 7.61 -0.73
C PHE A 88 -19.26 6.57 -1.21
N THR A 89 -20.55 6.90 -1.15
CA THR A 89 -21.62 6.05 -1.71
C THR A 89 -22.32 6.75 -2.86
N PRO A 90 -22.69 6.05 -3.95
CA PRO A 90 -23.49 6.65 -5.02
C PRO A 90 -24.74 7.33 -4.46
N GLU A 91 -25.04 8.54 -4.92
CA GLU A 91 -26.20 9.31 -4.46
C GLU A 91 -27.53 8.59 -4.77
N THR A 92 -27.60 7.89 -5.91
CA THR A 92 -28.73 7.05 -6.30
C THR A 92 -28.33 5.57 -6.28
N GLN A 93 -29.11 4.74 -5.61
CA GLN A 93 -28.89 3.29 -5.54
C GLN A 93 -28.99 2.66 -6.94
N GLY A 94 -28.01 1.84 -7.33
CA GLY A 94 -27.93 1.22 -8.66
C GLY A 94 -27.27 2.11 -9.74
N GLU A 95 -26.91 3.35 -9.40
CA GLU A 95 -26.24 4.28 -10.30
C GLU A 95 -24.77 4.50 -9.95
N ALA A 96 -24.03 3.46 -9.61
CA ALA A 96 -22.58 3.57 -9.45
C ALA A 96 -21.84 3.57 -10.81
N LEU A 97 -20.74 4.32 -10.94
CA LEU A 97 -19.95 4.40 -12.18
C LEU A 97 -19.20 3.09 -12.36
N THR A 98 -19.21 2.49 -13.54
CA THR A 98 -18.61 1.16 -13.73
C THR A 98 -17.37 1.15 -14.64
N ILE A 99 -16.34 0.36 -14.31
CA ILE A 99 -15.15 0.14 -15.15
C ILE A 99 -15.09 -1.30 -15.67
N ALA A 100 -14.65 -1.50 -16.91
CA ALA A 100 -14.37 -2.84 -17.44
C ALA A 100 -13.16 -3.47 -16.72
N GLY A 101 -13.31 -4.65 -16.13
CA GLY A 101 -12.30 -5.34 -15.32
C GLY A 101 -10.96 -5.69 -15.99
N SER A 102 -10.78 -5.40 -17.28
CA SER A 102 -9.59 -5.71 -18.08
C SER A 102 -8.99 -4.54 -18.88
N ALA A 103 -9.41 -3.29 -18.61
CA ALA A 103 -8.88 -2.13 -19.36
C ALA A 103 -7.44 -1.78 -18.90
N ALA A 104 -6.50 -1.76 -19.85
CA ALA A 104 -5.08 -1.48 -19.60
C ALA A 104 -4.80 -0.08 -19.01
N SER A 105 -5.73 0.85 -19.16
CA SER A 105 -5.79 2.15 -18.49
C SER A 105 -7.01 2.94 -18.96
N THR A 106 -7.44 3.94 -18.18
CA THR A 106 -8.49 4.90 -18.60
C THR A 106 -8.19 6.29 -18.06
N PRO A 107 -8.63 7.38 -18.72
CA PRO A 107 -8.64 8.70 -18.09
C PRO A 107 -9.67 8.76 -16.95
N LEU A 108 -9.28 9.36 -15.82
CA LEU A 108 -10.11 9.53 -14.62
C LEU A 108 -10.19 11.02 -14.24
N THR A 109 -11.41 11.52 -14.03
CA THR A 109 -11.66 12.83 -13.39
C THR A 109 -12.42 12.62 -12.08
N ILE A 110 -11.99 13.34 -11.04
CA ILE A 110 -12.71 13.46 -9.76
C ILE A 110 -12.82 14.95 -9.45
N TYR A 111 -14.00 15.44 -9.10
CA TYR A 111 -14.18 16.82 -8.65
C TYR A 111 -15.38 16.96 -7.70
N GLY A 112 -15.30 17.91 -6.77
CA GLY A 112 -16.40 18.20 -5.85
C GLY A 112 -15.91 18.68 -4.49
N TRP A 113 -16.59 18.24 -3.44
CA TRP A 113 -16.42 18.72 -2.08
C TRP A 113 -16.39 17.54 -1.10
N LEU A 114 -15.30 17.44 -0.33
CA LEU A 114 -15.16 16.43 0.74
C LEU A 114 -15.98 16.79 1.98
N ASP A 115 -16.21 18.08 2.19
CA ASP A 115 -17.02 18.67 3.26
C ASP A 115 -17.53 20.05 2.79
N GLU A 116 -18.18 20.81 3.68
CA GLU A 116 -18.67 22.18 3.37
C GLU A 116 -17.57 23.17 2.93
N ASN A 117 -16.31 22.89 3.29
CA ASN A 117 -15.18 23.79 3.24
C ASN A 117 -14.02 23.27 2.37
N THR A 118 -13.98 21.99 1.96
CA THR A 118 -12.83 21.38 1.27
C THR A 118 -13.16 21.02 -0.19
N PRO A 119 -12.85 21.92 -1.15
CA PRO A 119 -12.95 21.60 -2.56
C PRO A 119 -11.82 20.68 -3.01
N VAL A 120 -12.12 19.71 -3.87
CA VAL A 120 -11.12 18.81 -4.46
C VAL A 120 -11.29 18.68 -5.97
N CYS A 121 -10.18 18.54 -6.67
CA CYS A 121 -10.14 18.18 -8.08
C CYS A 121 -8.91 17.33 -8.38
N TYR A 122 -9.11 16.29 -9.19
CA TYR A 122 -8.09 15.37 -9.63
C TYR A 122 -8.38 14.95 -11.07
N THR A 123 -7.31 14.86 -11.87
CA THR A 123 -7.35 14.38 -13.23
C THR A 123 -6.10 13.56 -13.49
N ASN A 124 -6.27 12.38 -14.08
CA ASN A 124 -5.18 11.58 -14.61
C ASN A 124 -5.60 11.05 -15.98
N ASP A 125 -4.79 11.33 -16.99
CA ASP A 125 -5.04 10.92 -18.37
C ASP A 125 -4.88 9.40 -18.57
N ASN A 126 -4.19 8.73 -17.64
CA ASN A 126 -3.81 7.33 -17.76
C ASN A 126 -3.74 6.64 -16.38
N ILE A 127 -4.91 6.39 -15.76
CA ILE A 127 -4.96 5.62 -14.50
C ILE A 127 -4.99 4.12 -14.80
N SER A 128 -4.13 3.35 -14.12
CA SER A 128 -4.13 1.89 -14.20
C SER A 128 -5.37 1.34 -13.51
N VAL A 129 -6.01 0.37 -14.17
CA VAL A 129 -7.13 -0.38 -13.60
C VAL A 129 -6.70 -1.85 -13.49
N SER A 130 -6.78 -2.42 -12.29
CA SER A 130 -6.47 -3.83 -12.06
C SER A 130 -7.65 -4.49 -11.34
N ASN A 131 -8.26 -5.50 -11.97
CA ASN A 131 -9.42 -6.21 -11.42
C ASN A 131 -10.58 -5.27 -11.01
N GLY A 132 -10.78 -4.19 -11.77
CA GLY A 132 -11.77 -3.15 -11.49
C GLY A 132 -11.28 -2.04 -10.54
N ASN A 133 -10.19 -2.22 -9.81
CA ASN A 133 -9.69 -1.25 -8.83
C ASN A 133 -8.80 -0.15 -9.42
N ILE A 134 -8.91 1.05 -8.86
CA ILE A 134 -8.00 2.18 -9.11
C ILE A 134 -7.28 2.54 -7.80
N THR A 135 -5.97 2.31 -7.74
CA THR A 135 -5.16 2.61 -6.55
C THR A 135 -4.26 3.83 -6.78
N ASN A 136 -3.72 4.40 -5.69
CA ASN A 136 -2.78 5.54 -5.74
C ASN A 136 -3.34 6.84 -6.33
N VAL A 137 -4.62 7.13 -6.13
CA VAL A 137 -5.14 8.48 -6.40
C VAL A 137 -4.67 9.39 -5.26
N GLN A 138 -4.27 10.62 -5.54
CA GLN A 138 -3.95 11.60 -4.51
C GLN A 138 -4.88 12.78 -4.68
N LEU A 139 -5.83 12.94 -3.74
CA LEU A 139 -6.73 14.10 -3.76
C LEU A 139 -6.07 15.23 -2.97
N SER A 140 -5.82 16.33 -3.68
CA SER A 140 -5.36 17.58 -3.10
C SER A 140 -6.52 18.56 -3.00
N PRO A 141 -6.55 19.41 -1.95
CA PRO A 141 -7.41 20.57 -1.95
C PRO A 141 -7.19 21.42 -3.19
N ALA A 142 -8.28 21.87 -3.82
CA ALA A 142 -8.24 22.79 -4.95
C ALA A 142 -7.88 24.23 -4.53
N TYR A 143 -7.27 24.41 -3.36
CA TYR A 143 -6.83 25.69 -2.80
C TYR A 143 -5.40 25.59 -2.27
N ALA A 144 -4.76 26.74 -2.08
CA ALA A 144 -3.53 26.87 -1.32
C ALA A 144 -3.81 27.55 0.02
N CYS A 145 -2.92 27.39 1.00
CA CYS A 145 -2.96 28.19 2.22
C CYS A 145 -1.66 28.93 2.48
N ILE A 146 -1.74 29.96 3.32
CA ILE A 146 -0.59 30.72 3.78
C ILE A 146 -0.63 30.86 5.30
N GLY A 147 0.54 30.81 5.92
CA GLY A 147 0.75 31.14 7.33
C GLY A 147 1.94 32.09 7.46
N VAL A 148 1.95 32.93 8.49
CA VAL A 148 3.07 33.87 8.72
C VAL A 148 3.63 33.64 10.11
N ARG A 149 4.93 33.34 10.17
CA ARG A 149 5.74 33.30 11.39
C ARG A 149 6.45 34.64 11.54
N ILE A 150 6.40 35.19 12.75
CA ILE A 150 7.04 36.45 13.04
C ILE A 150 8.33 36.18 13.83
N LYS A 151 9.40 36.85 13.42
CA LYS A 151 10.60 37.07 14.23
C LYS A 151 10.71 38.53 14.57
N LYS A 152 11.15 38.83 15.78
CA LYS A 152 11.50 40.18 16.21
C LYS A 152 12.85 40.12 16.89
N ASP A 153 13.80 40.95 16.44
CA ASP A 153 15.18 40.94 16.95
C ASP A 153 15.80 39.52 16.94
N ASP A 154 15.58 38.77 15.84
CA ASP A 154 16.02 37.38 15.63
C ASP A 154 15.41 36.33 16.58
N GLN A 155 14.44 36.70 17.41
CA GLN A 155 13.68 35.78 18.26
C GLN A 155 12.34 35.43 17.60
N ARG A 156 12.00 34.13 17.54
CA ARG A 156 10.67 33.69 17.08
C ARG A 156 9.60 34.11 18.09
N GLU A 157 8.53 34.69 17.57
CA GLU A 157 7.38 35.11 18.35
C GLU A 157 6.36 33.98 18.49
N ALA A 158 5.64 33.96 19.60
CA ALA A 158 4.56 33.00 19.84
C ALA A 158 3.37 33.25 18.89
N ALA A 159 2.62 32.19 18.58
CA ALA A 159 1.38 32.30 17.81
C ALA A 159 0.36 33.23 18.49
N GLY A 160 -0.53 33.84 17.69
CA GLY A 160 -1.67 34.61 18.21
C GLY A 160 -1.40 36.07 18.58
N LYS A 161 -0.16 36.54 18.49
CA LYS A 161 0.25 37.87 18.97
C LYS A 161 0.07 39.00 17.94
N TYR A 162 0.18 38.68 16.66
CA TYR A 162 0.14 39.64 15.55
C TYR A 162 -1.02 39.31 14.63
N THR A 163 -1.74 40.33 14.16
CA THR A 163 -2.80 40.15 13.16
C THR A 163 -2.22 40.31 11.76
N ILE A 164 -2.47 39.35 10.90
CA ILE A 164 -1.92 39.24 9.55
C ILE A 164 -3.06 39.39 8.54
N GLY A 165 -2.99 40.40 7.70
CA GLY A 165 -3.83 40.56 6.51
C GLY A 165 -3.05 40.23 5.24
N SER A 166 -3.77 39.97 4.15
CA SER A 166 -3.17 39.76 2.83
C SER A 166 -4.10 40.27 1.73
N ALA A 167 -3.52 40.82 0.66
CA ALA A 167 -4.24 41.21 -0.55
C ALA A 167 -4.37 40.07 -1.58
N LEU A 168 -3.86 38.87 -1.27
CA LEU A 168 -4.01 37.69 -2.14
C LEU A 168 -5.48 37.38 -2.37
N GLN A 169 -5.80 36.86 -3.57
CA GLN A 169 -7.18 36.48 -3.88
C GLN A 169 -7.65 35.35 -2.97
N ARG A 170 -8.65 35.64 -2.14
CA ARG A 170 -9.30 34.70 -1.22
C ARG A 170 -10.63 34.16 -1.75
N ILE A 171 -11.09 34.61 -2.92
CA ILE A 171 -12.36 34.19 -3.51
C ILE A 171 -12.12 33.95 -4.99
N GLY A 172 -12.59 32.81 -5.49
CA GLY A 172 -12.43 32.45 -6.90
C GLY A 172 -12.59 30.96 -7.14
N THR A 173 -12.55 30.59 -8.42
CA THR A 173 -12.62 29.20 -8.87
C THR A 173 -11.24 28.72 -9.29
N TYR A 174 -10.88 27.50 -8.93
CA TYR A 174 -9.64 26.88 -9.39
C TYR A 174 -9.90 25.41 -9.77
N SER A 175 -9.14 24.90 -10.74
CA SER A 175 -9.24 23.51 -11.19
C SER A 175 -7.89 23.05 -11.73
N THR A 176 -7.45 21.86 -11.31
CA THR A 176 -6.24 21.18 -11.79
C THR A 176 -6.49 20.26 -12.99
N ASN A 177 -7.68 20.31 -13.60
CA ASN A 177 -8.11 19.29 -14.54
C ASN A 177 -7.55 19.45 -15.98
N ASN A 178 -6.25 19.71 -16.18
CA ASN A 178 -5.56 19.70 -17.50
C ASN A 178 -6.38 20.24 -18.71
N ASN A 179 -6.96 21.45 -18.62
CA ASN A 179 -7.82 22.08 -19.65
C ASN A 179 -9.19 21.43 -19.89
N TRP A 180 -9.62 20.46 -19.10
CA TRP A 180 -10.95 19.86 -19.18
C TRP A 180 -12.01 20.85 -18.65
N ASN A 181 -13.01 21.16 -19.47
CA ASN A 181 -14.02 22.19 -19.15
C ASN A 181 -14.92 21.74 -17.99
N THR A 182 -14.69 22.29 -16.80
CA THR A 182 -15.47 22.08 -15.59
C THR A 182 -16.34 23.29 -15.21
N GLU A 183 -16.63 24.23 -16.11
CA GLU A 183 -17.24 25.53 -15.76
C GLU A 183 -18.55 25.47 -14.95
N GLN A 184 -19.31 24.38 -14.98
CA GLN A 184 -20.52 24.17 -14.14
C GLN A 184 -20.26 23.39 -12.84
N ALA A 185 -19.03 22.95 -12.62
CA ALA A 185 -18.58 21.98 -11.62
C ALA A 185 -17.36 22.42 -10.82
N LYS A 186 -16.71 23.54 -11.19
CA LYS A 186 -15.55 24.10 -10.49
C LYS A 186 -15.93 24.37 -9.04
N PRO A 187 -15.28 23.71 -8.07
CA PRO A 187 -15.42 24.10 -6.70
C PRO A 187 -14.97 25.57 -6.56
N GLN A 188 -15.87 26.43 -6.11
CA GLN A 188 -15.59 27.83 -5.87
C GLN A 188 -15.16 28.01 -4.41
N LEU A 189 -13.99 28.61 -4.18
CA LEU A 189 -13.65 29.08 -2.84
C LEU A 189 -14.49 30.33 -2.59
N ILE A 190 -15.48 30.25 -1.70
CA ILE A 190 -16.34 31.39 -1.39
C ILE A 190 -15.98 31.92 0.00
N GLY A 191 -15.41 33.12 0.05
CA GLY A 191 -15.07 33.77 1.30
C GLY A 191 -16.31 34.14 2.12
N VAL A 192 -16.22 34.01 3.44
CA VAL A 192 -17.22 34.53 4.39
C VAL A 192 -17.15 36.05 4.38
N SER A 193 -18.29 36.69 4.58
CA SER A 193 -18.35 38.09 5.05
C SER A 193 -17.85 38.16 6.50
N GLY A 194 -16.54 37.95 6.71
CA GLY A 194 -15.83 37.89 7.99
C GLY A 194 -14.38 38.37 7.82
N SER A 195 -13.65 38.58 8.92
CA SER A 195 -12.39 39.36 8.93
C SER A 195 -11.38 38.90 7.86
N SER A 196 -10.77 39.87 7.16
CA SER A 196 -9.81 39.62 6.09
C SER A 196 -8.44 39.11 6.60
N THR A 197 -8.35 38.71 7.87
CA THR A 197 -7.10 38.56 8.62
C THR A 197 -7.03 37.25 9.40
N ILE A 198 -5.82 36.74 9.62
CA ILE A 198 -5.46 35.62 10.50
C ILE A 198 -4.52 36.11 11.60
N LEU A 199 -4.15 35.25 12.53
CA LEU A 199 -3.07 35.50 13.48
C LEU A 199 -1.76 34.89 12.99
N ASN A 200 -0.62 35.39 13.49
CA ASN A 200 0.66 34.74 13.22
C ASN A 200 0.72 33.34 13.87
N THR A 201 1.48 32.45 13.26
CA THR A 201 1.70 31.07 13.71
C THR A 201 3.14 30.88 14.20
N ASP A 202 3.37 29.80 14.95
CA ASP A 202 4.70 29.31 15.36
C ASP A 202 4.97 27.86 14.90
N ILE A 203 4.06 27.27 14.10
CA ILE A 203 4.18 25.92 13.55
C ILE A 203 5.46 25.76 12.70
N SER A 204 6.13 24.61 12.80
CA SER A 204 7.36 24.30 12.06
C SER A 204 7.28 22.91 11.40
N PRO A 205 7.55 22.78 10.09
CA PRO A 205 7.46 21.53 9.33
C PRO A 205 8.59 20.51 9.59
N SER A 206 9.53 20.80 10.51
CA SER A 206 10.75 20.02 10.78
C SER A 206 10.57 18.60 11.33
N ARG A 207 9.41 17.97 11.13
CA ARG A 207 9.10 16.60 11.59
C ARG A 207 8.55 15.67 10.52
N GLY A 208 8.37 16.12 9.27
CA GLY A 208 7.75 15.28 8.23
C GLY A 208 6.25 15.03 8.46
N ASP A 209 5.62 15.89 9.27
CA ASP A 209 4.21 15.80 9.59
C ASP A 209 3.36 16.22 8.37
N LEU A 210 2.36 15.39 8.01
CA LEU A 210 1.26 15.77 7.12
C LEU A 210 0.46 16.90 7.78
N ALA A 211 -0.14 17.79 6.98
CA ALA A 211 -0.95 18.93 7.43
C ALA A 211 -2.32 18.51 8.02
N THR A 212 -2.33 17.61 8.99
CA THR A 212 -3.57 17.10 9.59
C THR A 212 -4.26 18.18 10.44
N ASP A 213 -3.50 19.07 11.09
CA ASP A 213 -4.05 19.95 12.14
C ASP A 213 -3.71 21.45 11.98
N LEU A 214 -3.79 22.03 10.77
CA LEU A 214 -3.55 23.47 10.58
C LEU A 214 -4.78 24.32 10.99
N PRO A 215 -4.73 25.14 12.05
CA PRO A 215 -5.90 25.88 12.54
C PRO A 215 -6.23 27.09 11.66
N SER A 216 -7.50 27.32 11.35
CA SER A 216 -7.93 28.45 10.51
C SER A 216 -7.73 29.84 11.12
N GLU A 217 -7.54 29.91 12.43
CA GLU A 217 -7.12 31.14 13.11
C GLU A 217 -5.69 31.57 12.73
N TYR A 218 -4.83 30.65 12.30
CA TYR A 218 -3.41 30.89 12.00
C TYR A 218 -3.04 30.78 10.53
N PHE A 219 -3.95 30.29 9.69
CA PHE A 219 -3.70 30.04 8.28
C PHE A 219 -4.83 30.62 7.45
N MET A 220 -4.49 31.17 6.29
CA MET A 220 -5.43 31.80 5.37
C MET A 220 -5.51 30.97 4.10
N ARG A 221 -6.72 30.60 3.70
CA ARG A 221 -6.97 30.00 2.38
C ARG A 221 -6.94 31.06 1.30
N ILE A 222 -6.28 30.72 0.21
CA ILE A 222 -6.19 31.56 -0.99
C ILE A 222 -6.52 30.73 -2.23
N VAL A 223 -7.01 31.42 -3.25
CA VAL A 223 -7.09 30.86 -4.60
C VAL A 223 -5.65 30.66 -5.10
N PRO A 224 -5.30 29.49 -5.67
CA PRO A 224 -4.02 29.30 -6.31
C PRO A 224 -3.80 30.36 -7.39
N GLN A 225 -2.71 31.11 -7.29
CA GLN A 225 -2.47 32.30 -8.11
C GLN A 225 -0.97 32.57 -8.25
N GLN A 226 -0.59 33.23 -9.36
CA GLN A 226 0.78 33.71 -9.56
C GLN A 226 0.88 35.15 -9.06
N VAL A 227 1.88 35.41 -8.22
CA VAL A 227 2.14 36.75 -7.68
C VAL A 227 3.32 37.39 -8.40
N SER A 228 3.11 38.57 -8.96
CA SER A 228 4.15 39.33 -9.65
C SER A 228 5.16 39.91 -8.66
N ALA A 229 6.38 40.21 -9.11
CA ALA A 229 7.44 40.74 -8.25
C ALA A 229 7.10 42.10 -7.60
N ASN A 230 6.12 42.84 -8.14
CA ASN A 230 5.72 44.19 -7.68
C ASN A 230 4.37 44.20 -6.94
N PHE A 231 3.87 43.04 -6.50
CA PHE A 231 2.61 42.92 -5.78
C PHE A 231 2.67 43.72 -4.47
N GLN A 232 1.84 44.75 -4.40
CA GLN A 232 1.75 45.62 -3.24
C GLN A 232 0.99 44.92 -2.12
N ASN A 233 1.47 45.05 -0.88
CA ASN A 233 0.80 44.55 0.32
C ASN A 233 0.51 43.04 0.26
N LEU A 234 1.54 42.25 -0.03
CA LEU A 234 1.47 40.78 0.08
C LEU A 234 0.99 40.38 1.48
N PHE A 235 1.54 41.05 2.50
CA PHE A 235 1.07 40.95 3.88
C PHE A 235 0.92 42.33 4.51
N THR A 236 -0.03 42.45 5.43
CA THR A 236 -0.10 43.53 6.41
C THR A 236 0.03 42.93 7.80
N VAL A 237 1.02 43.34 8.59
CA VAL A 237 1.21 42.90 9.96
C VAL A 237 0.76 44.03 10.89
N THR A 238 -0.29 43.78 11.67
CA THR A 238 -0.74 44.68 12.72
C THR A 238 -0.10 44.26 14.04
N LEU A 239 0.68 45.17 14.61
CA LEU A 239 1.35 45.03 15.89
C LEU A 239 0.34 45.11 17.06
N PRO A 240 0.68 44.60 18.26
CA PRO A 240 -0.20 44.67 19.43
C PRO A 240 -0.60 46.09 19.86
N ASP A 241 0.17 47.10 19.47
CA ASP A 241 -0.12 48.52 19.73
C ASP A 241 -1.08 49.15 18.69
N GLY A 242 -1.54 48.37 17.71
CA GLY A 242 -2.42 48.81 16.62
C GLY A 242 -1.70 49.33 15.38
N THR A 243 -0.38 49.47 15.40
CA THR A 243 0.41 49.91 14.26
C THR A 243 0.39 48.87 13.14
N THR A 244 0.09 49.27 11.91
CA THR A 244 0.08 48.37 10.74
C THR A 244 1.28 48.61 9.85
N LEU A 245 2.01 47.54 9.55
CA LEU A 245 3.16 47.52 8.66
C LEU A 245 2.82 46.68 7.41
N SER A 246 3.32 47.06 6.23
CA SER A 246 3.02 46.35 4.97
C SER A 246 4.27 45.79 4.33
N ILE A 247 4.16 44.59 3.75
CA ILE A 247 5.25 43.90 3.04
C ILE A 247 4.88 43.81 1.55
N PRO A 248 5.62 44.47 0.64
CA PRO A 248 5.50 44.21 -0.79
C PRO A 248 6.21 42.91 -1.17
N SER A 249 5.79 42.25 -2.25
CA SER A 249 6.43 41.00 -2.74
C SER A 249 7.87 41.18 -3.24
N SER A 250 8.36 42.42 -3.38
CA SER A 250 9.70 42.73 -3.88
C SER A 250 10.81 42.44 -2.85
N SER A 251 10.49 42.00 -1.63
CA SER A 251 11.42 41.75 -0.53
C SER A 251 12.23 40.44 -0.61
N ARG A 252 12.56 39.97 -1.84
CA ARG A 252 13.15 38.66 -2.25
C ARG A 252 12.15 37.51 -2.46
N GLY A 253 12.42 36.70 -3.49
CA GLY A 253 11.84 35.36 -3.71
C GLY A 253 10.68 35.25 -4.71
N PHE A 254 10.19 36.37 -5.28
CA PHE A 254 9.03 36.38 -6.18
C PHE A 254 9.42 36.62 -7.65
N PRO A 255 8.74 35.97 -8.62
CA PRO A 255 7.40 35.37 -8.52
C PRO A 255 7.36 33.96 -7.89
N VAL A 256 6.45 33.76 -6.92
CA VAL A 256 6.10 32.44 -6.35
C VAL A 256 4.73 32.03 -6.90
N PRO A 257 4.60 30.86 -7.53
CA PRO A 257 3.29 30.28 -7.80
C PRO A 257 2.73 29.68 -6.50
N PHE A 258 1.53 30.13 -6.10
CA PHE A 258 0.77 29.43 -5.08
C PHE A 258 0.00 28.30 -5.74
N GLU A 259 0.45 27.07 -5.49
CA GLU A 259 -0.10 25.86 -6.07
C GLU A 259 -1.15 25.23 -5.15
N PRO A 260 -2.18 24.57 -5.71
CA PRO A 260 -3.16 23.82 -4.94
C PRO A 260 -2.49 22.73 -4.10
N GLY A 261 -3.10 22.37 -2.98
CA GLY A 261 -2.58 21.30 -2.12
C GLY A 261 -1.34 21.68 -1.32
N ASN A 262 -0.89 22.93 -1.36
CA ASN A 262 0.27 23.42 -0.61
C ASN A 262 -0.10 24.53 0.38
N CYS A 263 0.53 24.49 1.56
CA CYS A 263 0.54 25.58 2.51
C CYS A 263 1.91 26.25 2.53
N TYR A 264 1.95 27.57 2.35
CA TYR A 264 3.19 28.35 2.30
C TYR A 264 3.36 29.12 3.61
N LEU A 265 4.44 28.83 4.31
CA LEU A 265 4.76 29.37 5.60
C LEU A 265 5.87 30.41 5.47
N PHE A 266 5.53 31.67 5.71
CA PHE A 266 6.43 32.80 5.55
C PHE A 266 7.13 33.12 6.86
N ASP A 267 8.46 33.16 6.85
CA ASP A 267 9.25 33.76 7.92
C ASP A 267 9.40 35.25 7.68
N VAL A 268 8.77 36.06 8.52
CA VAL A 268 8.81 37.51 8.47
C VAL A 268 9.55 38.05 9.68
N ASN A 269 10.63 38.78 9.45
CA ASN A 269 11.38 39.47 10.50
C ASN A 269 10.95 40.93 10.60
N ILE A 270 10.72 41.38 11.84
CA ILE A 270 10.49 42.78 12.20
C ILE A 270 11.83 43.34 12.67
N SER A 271 12.46 44.19 11.85
CA SER A 271 13.72 44.83 12.19
C SER A 271 13.56 45.86 13.32
N ARG A 272 14.68 46.32 13.88
CA ARG A 272 14.71 47.36 14.92
C ARG A 272 14.09 48.69 14.47
N ASP A 273 14.10 48.96 13.17
CA ASP A 273 13.52 50.16 12.57
C ASP A 273 12.05 49.95 12.16
N ALA A 274 11.42 48.86 12.60
CA ALA A 274 10.07 48.43 12.24
C ALA A 274 9.87 48.18 10.73
N GLU A 275 10.94 47.84 10.02
CA GLU A 275 10.85 47.35 8.65
C GLU A 275 10.60 45.83 8.64
N LEU A 276 9.70 45.39 7.76
CA LEU A 276 9.37 43.98 7.60
C LEU A 276 10.18 43.36 6.45
N GLN A 277 10.81 42.21 6.71
CA GLN A 277 11.55 41.46 5.70
C GLN A 277 11.14 39.99 5.69
N ILE A 278 10.95 39.42 4.49
CA ILE A 278 10.75 37.97 4.34
C ILE A 278 12.13 37.31 4.32
N GLU A 279 12.37 36.40 5.27
CA GLU A 279 13.64 35.67 5.39
C GLU A 279 13.61 34.31 4.71
N GLY A 280 12.43 33.70 4.61
CA GLY A 280 12.25 32.36 4.07
C GLY A 280 10.79 32.02 3.81
N ILE A 281 10.59 31.04 2.95
CA ILE A 281 9.29 30.43 2.68
C ILE A 281 9.48 28.92 2.78
N GLU A 282 8.72 28.27 3.65
CA GLU A 282 8.64 26.82 3.75
C GLU A 282 7.30 26.34 3.18
N THR A 283 7.28 25.15 2.59
CA THR A 283 6.05 24.56 2.03
C THR A 283 5.66 23.32 2.80
N ILE A 284 4.38 23.22 3.15
CA ILE A 284 3.74 22.04 3.74
C ILE A 284 2.79 21.45 2.70
N THR A 285 3.02 20.21 2.28
CA THR A 285 2.12 19.51 1.37
C THR A 285 0.89 19.01 2.13
N MET A 286 -0.30 19.34 1.63
CA MET A 286 -1.60 18.90 2.19
C MET A 286 -2.10 17.61 1.52
N ASN A 287 -1.26 16.91 0.75
CA ASN A 287 -1.65 15.74 -0.03
C ASN A 287 -1.65 14.48 0.84
N SER A 288 -2.74 13.72 0.80
CA SER A 288 -2.81 12.36 1.33
C SER A 288 -3.23 11.37 0.23
N ARG A 289 -2.79 10.11 0.38
CA ARG A 289 -3.15 9.02 -0.55
C ARG A 289 -4.63 8.66 -0.40
N VAL A 290 -5.27 8.41 -1.54
CA VAL A 290 -6.67 8.05 -1.70
C VAL A 290 -6.72 6.76 -2.53
N ASP A 291 -7.32 5.71 -1.97
CA ASP A 291 -7.57 4.48 -2.71
C ASP A 291 -9.01 4.49 -3.25
N VAL A 292 -9.16 4.46 -4.57
CA VAL A 292 -10.46 4.41 -5.24
C VAL A 292 -10.80 2.94 -5.49
N ALA A 293 -11.39 2.31 -4.50
CA ALA A 293 -11.80 0.92 -4.59
C ALA A 293 -13.09 0.75 -5.40
N ALA A 294 -13.07 -0.04 -6.47
CA ALA A 294 -14.30 -0.35 -7.18
C ALA A 294 -15.06 -1.45 -6.43
N ILE A 295 -16.07 -1.07 -5.64
CA ILE A 295 -16.87 -2.03 -4.88
C ILE A 295 -18.20 -2.26 -5.60
N ASP A 296 -18.35 -3.47 -6.13
CA ASP A 296 -19.63 -4.07 -6.46
C ASP A 296 -20.51 -4.27 -5.21
N VAL A 297 -21.60 -3.50 -5.13
CA VAL A 297 -22.65 -3.67 -4.11
C VAL A 297 -23.69 -4.72 -4.55
N GLN A 298 -23.42 -5.51 -5.58
CA GLN A 298 -24.19 -6.72 -5.93
C GLN A 298 -23.31 -7.94 -6.26
N LYS A 299 -22.42 -8.38 -5.34
CA LYS A 299 -21.86 -9.76 -5.30
C LYS A 299 -21.76 -10.48 -6.67
N ALA A 300 -21.13 -9.90 -7.69
CA ALA A 300 -20.96 -10.60 -8.95
C ALA A 300 -20.00 -11.79 -8.81
N ARG A 301 -19.11 -11.78 -7.79
CA ARG A 301 -18.21 -12.88 -7.46
C ARG A 301 -18.27 -13.22 -5.98
N LEU A 302 -18.22 -14.52 -5.68
CA LEU A 302 -18.13 -15.04 -4.32
C LEU A 302 -16.70 -14.80 -3.80
N GLY A 303 -16.56 -14.18 -2.63
CA GLY A 303 -15.26 -13.83 -2.07
C GLY A 303 -15.37 -12.86 -0.88
N ILE A 304 -14.23 -12.40 -0.38
CA ILE A 304 -14.09 -11.57 0.82
C ILE A 304 -13.78 -10.12 0.42
N TYR A 305 -14.58 -9.17 0.92
CA TYR A 305 -14.48 -7.75 0.56
C TYR A 305 -14.24 -6.79 1.72
N THR A 306 -14.62 -7.17 2.94
CA THR A 306 -14.56 -6.28 4.11
C THR A 306 -14.06 -7.02 5.34
N LEU A 307 -13.64 -6.26 6.36
CA LEU A 307 -13.26 -6.81 7.66
C LEU A 307 -14.35 -7.70 8.28
N GLU A 308 -15.61 -7.27 8.21
CA GLU A 308 -16.73 -8.03 8.79
C GLU A 308 -17.02 -9.31 7.99
N ASP A 309 -16.82 -9.27 6.68
CA ASP A 309 -16.93 -10.44 5.81
C ASP A 309 -15.81 -11.45 6.07
N LEU A 310 -14.59 -10.96 6.27
CA LEU A 310 -13.44 -11.77 6.66
C LEU A 310 -13.64 -12.42 8.04
N LYS A 311 -14.15 -11.65 9.03
CA LYS A 311 -14.50 -12.18 10.35
C LYS A 311 -15.56 -13.27 10.24
N ALA A 312 -16.59 -13.07 9.43
CA ALA A 312 -17.64 -14.06 9.20
C ALA A 312 -17.11 -15.32 8.49
N PHE A 313 -16.19 -15.18 7.53
CA PHE A 313 -15.52 -16.30 6.87
C PHE A 313 -14.73 -17.13 7.88
N ARG A 314 -13.87 -16.48 8.68
CA ARG A 314 -13.12 -17.12 9.76
C ARG A 314 -14.07 -17.87 10.69
N ASP A 315 -15.14 -17.21 11.14
CA ASP A 315 -16.08 -17.82 12.09
C ASP A 315 -16.79 -19.03 11.46
N ALA A 316 -17.10 -18.99 10.16
CA ALA A 316 -17.64 -20.14 9.45
C ALA A 316 -16.62 -21.30 9.40
N VAL A 317 -15.36 -21.04 9.06
CA VAL A 317 -14.31 -22.08 9.05
C VAL A 317 -14.15 -22.71 10.44
N ASN A 318 -14.01 -21.88 11.48
CA ASN A 318 -13.79 -22.33 12.85
C ASN A 318 -14.99 -23.12 13.41
N ASN A 319 -16.21 -22.82 12.96
CA ASN A 319 -17.43 -23.52 13.37
C ASN A 319 -17.87 -24.63 12.39
N ARG A 320 -17.06 -24.97 11.38
CA ARG A 320 -17.42 -25.93 10.32
C ARG A 320 -18.75 -25.59 9.61
N GLY A 321 -18.98 -24.28 9.42
CA GLY A 321 -20.13 -23.73 8.72
C GLY A 321 -20.01 -23.83 7.21
N ASP A 322 -21.08 -23.42 6.53
CA ASP A 322 -21.13 -23.35 5.07
C ASP A 322 -20.27 -22.19 4.53
N LEU A 323 -19.39 -22.49 3.58
CA LEU A 323 -18.48 -21.54 2.94
C LEU A 323 -18.98 -21.05 1.57
N ALA A 324 -20.09 -21.58 1.05
CA ALA A 324 -20.57 -21.33 -0.31
C ALA A 324 -20.76 -19.84 -0.65
N ARG A 325 -20.98 -18.98 0.36
CA ARG A 325 -21.09 -17.52 0.15
C ARG A 325 -19.77 -16.82 -0.23
N TRP A 326 -18.62 -17.47 -0.03
CA TRP A 326 -17.28 -16.95 -0.34
C TRP A 326 -16.54 -17.78 -1.40
N THR A 327 -17.03 -18.98 -1.71
CA THR A 327 -16.36 -19.93 -2.60
C THR A 327 -16.72 -19.69 -4.07
N SER A 328 -15.75 -19.24 -4.86
CA SER A 328 -15.82 -19.26 -6.33
C SER A 328 -15.33 -20.60 -6.89
N ARG A 329 -15.66 -20.90 -8.16
CA ARG A 329 -15.16 -22.06 -8.90
C ARG A 329 -14.19 -21.58 -9.98
N GLU A 330 -12.91 -21.89 -9.85
CA GLU A 330 -11.87 -21.45 -10.79
C GLU A 330 -11.06 -22.65 -11.27
N ALA A 331 -10.95 -22.81 -12.59
CA ALA A 331 -10.31 -23.96 -13.23
C ALA A 331 -10.81 -25.34 -12.69
N GLY A 332 -12.06 -25.39 -12.22
CA GLY A 332 -12.67 -26.59 -11.66
C GLY A 332 -12.43 -26.82 -10.17
N GLU A 333 -11.73 -25.91 -9.48
CA GLU A 333 -11.45 -25.98 -8.04
C GLU A 333 -12.21 -24.90 -7.26
N ASP A 334 -12.46 -25.18 -5.98
CA ASP A 334 -13.11 -24.24 -5.07
C ASP A 334 -12.06 -23.26 -4.51
N VAL A 335 -12.30 -21.95 -4.67
CA VAL A 335 -11.37 -20.89 -4.31
C VAL A 335 -12.05 -19.83 -3.45
N ILE A 336 -11.39 -19.42 -2.37
CA ILE A 336 -11.75 -18.25 -1.57
C ILE A 336 -10.85 -17.10 -2.02
N ASN A 337 -11.44 -16.07 -2.63
CA ASN A 337 -10.69 -14.89 -3.05
C ASN A 337 -10.83 -13.74 -2.06
N LEU A 338 -9.74 -13.04 -1.80
CA LEU A 338 -9.74 -11.70 -1.24
C LEU A 338 -9.78 -10.70 -2.40
N TYR A 339 -10.70 -9.72 -2.35
CA TYR A 339 -10.85 -8.72 -3.41
C TYR A 339 -10.54 -7.29 -2.97
N MET A 340 -10.13 -7.12 -1.71
CA MET A 340 -9.90 -5.84 -1.08
C MET A 340 -8.79 -5.96 -0.06
N ASP A 341 -8.02 -4.88 0.12
CA ASP A 341 -7.13 -4.76 1.26
C ASP A 341 -7.97 -4.61 2.55
N ILE A 342 -7.57 -5.29 3.61
CA ILE A 342 -8.31 -5.33 4.88
C ILE A 342 -7.40 -4.89 6.02
N ASP A 343 -7.72 -3.76 6.63
CA ASP A 343 -7.12 -3.34 7.89
C ASP A 343 -7.84 -4.00 9.09
N LEU A 344 -7.11 -4.79 9.87
CA LEU A 344 -7.60 -5.41 11.11
C LEU A 344 -7.63 -4.41 12.29
N LYS A 345 -7.18 -3.18 12.09
CA LYS A 345 -7.21 -2.06 13.05
C LYS A 345 -6.50 -2.36 14.38
N ASN A 346 -5.51 -3.26 14.36
CA ASN A 346 -4.85 -3.81 15.55
C ASN A 346 -5.82 -4.48 16.56
N GLU A 347 -7.05 -4.82 16.14
CA GLU A 347 -7.96 -5.65 16.92
C GLU A 347 -7.36 -7.04 17.11
N GLU A 348 -7.61 -7.68 18.26
CA GLU A 348 -7.13 -9.04 18.50
C GLU A 348 -7.77 -10.00 17.49
N TRP A 349 -6.93 -10.58 16.63
CA TRP A 349 -7.34 -11.55 15.63
C TRP A 349 -7.45 -12.93 16.26
N ILE A 350 -8.62 -13.55 16.07
CA ILE A 350 -8.81 -14.97 16.34
C ILE A 350 -8.28 -15.72 15.10
N PRO A 351 -7.28 -16.61 15.22
CA PRO A 351 -6.81 -17.39 14.09
C PRO A 351 -7.92 -18.18 13.40
N ILE A 352 -7.79 -18.37 12.09
CA ILE A 352 -8.51 -19.45 11.40
C ILE A 352 -7.86 -20.77 11.86
N GLU A 353 -8.59 -21.58 12.64
CA GLU A 353 -8.01 -22.70 13.40
C GLU A 353 -7.38 -23.76 12.49
N SER A 354 -8.08 -24.11 11.41
CA SER A 354 -7.62 -25.11 10.46
C SER A 354 -8.28 -24.85 9.12
N PHE A 355 -7.47 -24.58 8.09
CA PHE A 355 -7.95 -24.30 6.75
C PHE A 355 -7.66 -25.47 5.80
N ASP A 356 -8.63 -25.76 4.93
CA ASP A 356 -8.54 -26.68 3.81
C ASP A 356 -9.14 -25.98 2.58
N GLY A 357 -8.44 -26.04 1.43
CA GLY A 357 -8.86 -25.43 0.18
C GLY A 357 -7.92 -24.32 -0.30
N THR A 358 -8.35 -23.56 -1.31
CA THR A 358 -7.53 -22.48 -1.89
C THR A 358 -7.93 -21.14 -1.29
N PHE A 359 -6.98 -20.43 -0.70
CA PHE A 359 -7.12 -19.03 -0.30
C PHE A 359 -6.23 -18.18 -1.21
N ASN A 360 -6.86 -17.44 -2.13
CA ASN A 360 -6.19 -16.53 -3.04
C ASN A 360 -6.32 -15.10 -2.51
N GLY A 361 -5.23 -14.56 -2.00
CA GLY A 361 -5.11 -13.15 -1.63
C GLY A 361 -5.24 -12.21 -2.83
N ASN A 362 -5.07 -12.72 -4.06
CA ASN A 362 -5.25 -11.97 -5.31
C ASN A 362 -4.46 -10.64 -5.37
N GLY A 363 -3.28 -10.61 -4.72
CA GLY A 363 -2.42 -9.44 -4.61
C GLY A 363 -2.79 -8.45 -3.49
N HIS A 364 -3.84 -8.73 -2.71
CA HIS A 364 -4.31 -7.85 -1.65
C HIS A 364 -3.57 -8.03 -0.32
N THR A 365 -3.70 -7.01 0.52
CA THR A 365 -3.01 -6.90 1.81
C THR A 365 -3.98 -7.01 2.98
N ILE A 366 -3.60 -7.75 4.02
CA ILE A 366 -4.22 -7.70 5.34
C ILE A 366 -3.25 -6.97 6.30
N SER A 367 -3.69 -5.86 6.87
CA SER A 367 -2.83 -4.97 7.67
C SER A 367 -3.12 -5.04 9.16
N ASN A 368 -2.12 -4.67 9.97
CA ASN A 368 -2.22 -4.50 11.43
C ASN A 368 -2.69 -5.77 12.16
N LEU A 369 -2.11 -6.91 11.78
CA LEU A 369 -2.42 -8.21 12.36
C LEU A 369 -1.88 -8.30 13.79
N ASN A 370 -2.78 -8.36 14.77
CA ASN A 370 -2.43 -8.46 16.19
C ASN A 370 -2.97 -9.77 16.78
N LEU A 371 -2.09 -10.61 17.33
CA LEU A 371 -2.47 -11.81 18.05
C LEU A 371 -1.79 -11.86 19.43
N SER A 372 -2.61 -12.12 20.45
CA SER A 372 -2.12 -12.38 21.79
C SER A 372 -2.43 -13.83 22.21
N ALA A 373 -1.46 -14.53 22.78
CA ALA A 373 -1.62 -15.94 23.17
C ALA A 373 -2.42 -16.10 24.48
N THR A 374 -3.68 -15.67 24.50
CA THR A 374 -4.54 -15.80 25.69
C THR A 374 -5.11 -17.21 25.87
N LYS A 375 -5.13 -18.02 24.79
CA LYS A 375 -5.61 -19.43 24.78
C LYS A 375 -4.48 -20.40 24.40
N PRO A 376 -4.53 -21.67 24.87
CA PRO A 376 -3.53 -22.68 24.54
C PRO A 376 -3.73 -23.17 23.09
N SER A 377 -3.30 -22.40 22.09
CA SER A 377 -3.04 -22.93 20.75
C SER A 377 -1.55 -23.25 20.62
N GLY A 378 -1.24 -24.41 20.06
CA GLY A 378 0.16 -24.79 19.78
C GLY A 378 0.80 -23.94 18.68
N TYR A 379 -0.02 -23.27 17.87
CA TYR A 379 0.39 -22.57 16.65
C TYR A 379 -0.34 -21.22 16.54
N LEU A 380 0.38 -20.18 16.11
CA LEU A 380 -0.19 -18.85 15.84
C LEU A 380 0.19 -18.33 14.46
N GLY A 381 -0.81 -17.78 13.78
CA GLY A 381 -0.70 -17.10 12.49
C GLY A 381 -2.08 -16.59 12.09
N PHE A 382 -2.17 -15.92 10.93
CA PHE A 382 -3.48 -15.61 10.34
C PHE A 382 -4.32 -16.90 10.21
N PHE A 383 -3.68 -17.96 9.72
CA PHE A 383 -4.08 -19.35 9.91
C PHE A 383 -3.30 -19.96 11.08
N SER A 384 -3.96 -20.62 12.03
CA SER A 384 -3.27 -21.43 13.04
C SER A 384 -2.64 -22.66 12.37
N ALA A 385 -3.44 -23.37 11.56
CA ALA A 385 -2.99 -24.47 10.73
C ALA A 385 -3.53 -24.39 9.29
N ALA A 386 -2.67 -24.59 8.31
CA ALA A 386 -3.05 -24.84 6.91
C ALA A 386 -2.84 -26.34 6.62
N ASN A 387 -3.90 -27.06 6.26
CA ASN A 387 -3.86 -28.52 6.08
C ASN A 387 -3.26 -28.92 4.73
N SER A 388 -3.13 -30.22 4.47
CA SER A 388 -2.43 -30.72 3.27
C SER A 388 -3.09 -30.36 1.94
N ASN A 389 -4.38 -30.00 1.94
CA ASN A 389 -5.07 -29.52 0.75
C ASN A 389 -5.08 -27.99 0.65
N SER A 390 -4.42 -27.29 1.58
CA SER A 390 -4.35 -25.83 1.53
C SER A 390 -3.45 -25.36 0.39
N GLU A 391 -3.93 -24.36 -0.33
CA GLU A 391 -3.16 -23.54 -1.25
C GLU A 391 -3.38 -22.08 -0.89
N ILE A 392 -2.41 -21.47 -0.20
CA ILE A 392 -2.46 -20.06 0.17
C ILE A 392 -1.57 -19.31 -0.81
N LYS A 393 -2.13 -18.36 -1.56
CA LYS A 393 -1.36 -17.64 -2.59
C LYS A 393 -1.67 -16.16 -2.68
N GLY A 394 -0.71 -15.35 -3.12
CA GLY A 394 -0.94 -13.95 -3.50
C GLY A 394 -1.40 -13.05 -2.35
N LEU A 395 -0.99 -13.34 -1.10
CA LEU A 395 -1.43 -12.61 0.09
C LEU A 395 -0.27 -11.83 0.72
N THR A 396 -0.50 -10.55 1.00
CA THR A 396 0.45 -9.73 1.78
C THR A 396 -0.07 -9.49 3.20
N ILE A 397 0.81 -9.61 4.21
CA ILE A 397 0.55 -9.12 5.57
C ILE A 397 1.41 -7.88 5.81
N ASP A 398 0.80 -6.75 6.16
CA ASP A 398 1.51 -5.49 6.44
C ASP A 398 1.33 -5.06 7.89
N GLY A 399 2.40 -5.20 8.67
CA GLY A 399 2.36 -4.96 10.11
C GLY A 399 1.78 -6.15 10.87
N VAL A 400 2.61 -6.81 11.67
CA VAL A 400 2.23 -7.99 12.43
C VAL A 400 2.87 -7.97 13.82
N THR A 401 2.04 -8.17 14.85
CA THR A 401 2.47 -8.33 16.24
C THR A 401 1.86 -9.61 16.80
N MET A 402 2.73 -10.56 17.15
CA MET A 402 2.35 -11.81 17.80
C MET A 402 3.22 -12.03 19.03
N THR A 403 2.64 -11.80 20.20
CA THR A 403 3.32 -12.02 21.48
C THR A 403 2.81 -13.30 22.14
N GLY A 404 3.67 -14.31 22.21
CA GLY A 404 3.45 -15.45 23.10
C GLY A 404 3.76 -15.06 24.54
N ASP A 405 2.74 -14.97 25.41
CA ASP A 405 2.84 -14.50 26.80
C ASP A 405 3.54 -15.49 27.75
N ASN A 406 4.79 -15.87 27.46
CA ASN A 406 5.59 -16.82 28.26
C ASN A 406 4.94 -18.21 28.49
N ARG A 407 3.83 -18.50 27.80
CA ARG A 407 3.27 -19.84 27.63
C ARG A 407 3.82 -20.40 26.31
N PRO A 408 4.20 -21.68 26.22
CA PRO A 408 4.91 -22.21 25.06
C PRO A 408 3.96 -22.37 23.88
N VAL A 409 3.71 -21.29 23.15
CA VAL A 409 3.21 -21.39 21.77
C VAL A 409 4.33 -22.06 20.98
N GLY A 410 4.06 -23.25 20.46
CA GLY A 410 5.02 -24.08 19.78
C GLY A 410 5.59 -23.40 18.54
N ALA A 411 4.74 -22.85 17.67
CA ALA A 411 5.21 -22.19 16.45
C ALA A 411 4.42 -20.94 16.06
N ILE A 412 5.11 -19.97 15.48
CA ILE A 412 4.52 -18.71 15.01
C ILE A 412 4.98 -18.41 13.57
N GLY A 413 4.04 -18.01 12.72
CA GLY A 413 4.32 -17.33 11.46
C GLY A 413 3.17 -16.42 11.02
N ALA A 414 3.46 -15.35 10.28
CA ALA A 414 2.45 -14.35 9.96
C ALA A 414 1.29 -14.91 9.14
N ILE A 415 1.60 -15.72 8.12
CA ILE A 415 0.60 -16.40 7.29
C ILE A 415 0.06 -17.62 8.04
N ALA A 416 0.94 -18.50 8.51
CA ALA A 416 0.54 -19.72 9.19
C ALA A 416 1.43 -20.06 10.40
N GLY A 417 0.83 -20.52 11.49
CA GLY A 417 1.60 -21.10 12.60
C GLY A 417 2.24 -22.43 12.19
N GLN A 418 1.43 -23.29 11.57
CA GLN A 418 1.86 -24.54 10.94
C GLN A 418 1.21 -24.69 9.56
N SER A 419 1.97 -25.17 8.57
CA SER A 419 1.41 -25.50 7.26
C SER A 419 1.85 -26.88 6.77
N TYR A 420 0.86 -27.63 6.31
CA TYR A 420 0.95 -28.84 5.52
C TYR A 420 0.66 -28.63 4.04
N GLY A 421 0.26 -27.41 3.64
CA GLY A 421 -0.17 -27.04 2.30
C GLY A 421 0.85 -26.14 1.60
N SER A 422 0.57 -25.78 0.35
CA SER A 422 1.44 -24.88 -0.42
C SER A 422 1.20 -23.42 0.00
N ILE A 423 2.28 -22.64 0.08
CA ILE A 423 2.24 -21.20 0.30
C ILE A 423 3.06 -20.53 -0.80
N THR A 424 2.43 -19.81 -1.71
CA THR A 424 3.13 -19.22 -2.86
C THR A 424 2.85 -17.73 -2.98
N ASP A 425 3.82 -16.94 -3.44
CA ASP A 425 3.60 -15.51 -3.72
C ASP A 425 2.99 -14.75 -2.52
N CYS A 426 3.46 -15.08 -1.31
CA CYS A 426 2.98 -14.48 -0.07
C CYS A 426 4.07 -13.63 0.56
N HIS A 427 3.69 -12.47 1.07
CA HIS A 427 4.64 -11.44 1.48
C HIS A 427 4.31 -10.94 2.88
N VAL A 428 5.34 -10.61 3.67
CA VAL A 428 5.18 -9.98 4.98
C VAL A 428 6.06 -8.75 5.03
N LYS A 429 5.46 -7.60 5.30
CA LYS A 429 6.13 -6.30 5.34
C LYS A 429 5.72 -5.44 6.54
N GLY A 430 6.31 -4.26 6.65
CA GLY A 430 6.03 -3.31 7.73
C GLY A 430 6.68 -3.72 9.05
N ARG A 431 6.06 -3.37 10.19
CA ARG A 431 6.59 -3.74 11.51
C ARG A 431 6.30 -5.21 11.80
N ILE A 432 7.34 -6.01 12.04
CA ILE A 432 7.23 -7.45 12.31
C ILE A 432 7.71 -7.72 13.74
N GLN A 433 6.81 -8.12 14.64
CA GLN A 433 7.16 -8.55 15.99
C GLN A 433 6.59 -9.93 16.26
N LEU A 434 7.42 -10.96 16.14
CA LEU A 434 7.03 -12.36 16.39
C LEU A 434 7.85 -12.94 17.53
N ILE A 435 7.19 -13.47 18.57
CA ILE A 435 7.87 -14.07 19.73
C ILE A 435 7.30 -15.46 20.00
N ALA A 436 7.96 -16.49 19.47
CA ALA A 436 7.55 -17.89 19.62
C ALA A 436 8.19 -18.57 20.84
N GLY A 437 7.55 -19.62 21.35
CA GLY A 437 8.10 -20.51 22.36
C GLY A 437 9.11 -21.51 21.80
N GLN A 438 8.96 -21.95 20.53
CA GLN A 438 9.92 -22.87 19.90
C GLN A 438 10.33 -22.41 18.50
N TYR A 439 9.41 -22.42 17.52
CA TYR A 439 9.71 -22.10 16.12
C TYR A 439 9.11 -20.78 15.67
N ALA A 440 9.92 -19.88 15.11
CA ALA A 440 9.44 -18.61 14.57
C ALA A 440 9.87 -18.45 13.11
N GLY A 441 8.92 -18.22 12.21
CA GLY A 441 9.19 -17.83 10.82
C GLY A 441 8.41 -16.59 10.45
N GLY A 442 8.92 -15.73 9.58
CA GLY A 442 8.17 -14.56 9.12
C GLY A 442 6.88 -14.95 8.40
N ILE A 443 6.94 -15.98 7.54
CA ILE A 443 5.79 -16.53 6.80
C ILE A 443 5.13 -17.65 7.60
N VAL A 444 5.92 -18.67 7.97
CA VAL A 444 5.40 -19.89 8.60
C VAL A 444 6.29 -20.40 9.74
N GLY A 445 5.68 -20.80 10.85
CA GLY A 445 6.43 -21.36 11.99
C GLY A 445 6.98 -22.76 11.70
N ILE A 446 6.10 -23.73 11.47
CA ILE A 446 6.45 -25.10 11.08
C ILE A 446 5.94 -25.37 9.68
N TYR A 447 6.85 -25.77 8.79
CA TYR A 447 6.52 -26.16 7.42
C TYR A 447 6.81 -27.65 7.21
N GLU A 448 5.76 -28.45 7.07
CA GLU A 448 5.83 -29.92 7.01
C GLU A 448 4.99 -30.45 5.84
N GLY A 449 5.38 -31.57 5.22
CA GLY A 449 4.68 -32.13 4.06
C GLY A 449 4.28 -33.57 4.32
N TYR A 450 3.12 -33.99 3.84
CA TYR A 450 2.76 -35.41 3.83
C TYR A 450 3.48 -36.16 2.71
N TYR A 451 3.88 -37.41 2.99
CA TYR A 451 4.71 -38.26 2.12
C TYR A 451 4.21 -38.45 0.68
N THR A 452 2.93 -38.23 0.40
CA THR A 452 2.31 -38.54 -0.89
C THR A 452 2.25 -37.37 -1.86
N ASN A 453 2.37 -36.12 -1.39
CA ASN A 453 2.27 -34.90 -2.22
C ASN A 453 3.23 -33.84 -1.70
N GLY A 454 4.44 -33.73 -2.30
CA GLY A 454 5.41 -32.70 -1.91
C GLY A 454 4.82 -31.29 -2.04
N LYS A 455 4.96 -30.47 -0.99
CA LYS A 455 4.42 -29.11 -0.93
C LYS A 455 5.51 -28.07 -1.04
N ILE A 456 5.15 -26.91 -1.59
CA ILE A 456 6.09 -25.83 -1.87
C ILE A 456 5.73 -24.55 -1.12
N LEU A 457 6.76 -23.95 -0.52
CA LEU A 457 6.75 -22.57 -0.10
C LEU A 457 7.62 -21.82 -1.11
N ALA A 458 7.02 -20.98 -1.95
CA ALA A 458 7.73 -20.40 -3.09
C ALA A 458 7.39 -18.94 -3.36
N ALA A 459 8.33 -18.20 -3.95
CA ALA A 459 8.15 -16.79 -4.30
C ALA A 459 7.67 -15.90 -3.13
N CYS A 460 8.01 -16.27 -1.89
CA CYS A 460 7.60 -15.51 -0.72
C CYS A 460 8.67 -14.52 -0.29
N THR A 461 8.26 -13.37 0.26
CA THR A 461 9.20 -12.38 0.76
C THR A 461 8.89 -11.94 2.18
N VAL A 462 9.94 -11.63 2.95
CA VAL A 462 9.82 -10.99 4.26
C VAL A 462 10.76 -9.80 4.31
N GLN A 463 10.18 -8.63 4.55
CA GLN A 463 10.86 -7.36 4.71
C GLN A 463 10.41 -6.73 6.03
N ALA A 464 11.32 -6.33 6.92
CA ALA A 464 10.91 -5.57 8.10
C ALA A 464 11.20 -4.08 7.94
N GLU A 465 10.30 -3.23 8.43
CA GLU A 465 10.56 -1.80 8.66
C GLU A 465 10.78 -1.51 10.16
N GLY A 466 10.83 -2.58 10.96
CA GLY A 466 11.09 -2.55 12.39
C GLY A 466 10.57 -3.80 13.10
N GLY A 467 11.02 -4.01 14.35
CA GLY A 467 10.68 -5.18 15.15
C GLY A 467 11.68 -6.33 14.99
N SER A 468 11.30 -7.52 15.47
CA SER A 468 12.13 -8.72 15.39
C SER A 468 11.33 -10.02 15.34
N ILE A 469 11.94 -11.06 14.76
CA ILE A 469 11.47 -12.44 14.87
C ILE A 469 12.32 -13.15 15.92
N THR A 470 11.66 -13.73 16.93
CA THR A 470 12.30 -14.33 18.10
C THR A 470 11.85 -15.76 18.33
N GLY A 471 12.81 -16.69 18.37
CA GLY A 471 12.62 -18.08 18.80
C GLY A 471 13.14 -18.33 20.23
N LYS A 472 12.56 -19.32 20.92
CA LYS A 472 12.93 -19.72 22.31
C LYS A 472 13.18 -21.25 22.40
N ASP A 473 13.53 -21.71 23.60
CA ASP A 473 13.71 -23.14 23.96
C ASP A 473 14.66 -23.96 23.07
N SER A 474 15.79 -23.37 22.67
CA SER A 474 16.86 -24.03 21.90
C SER A 474 16.44 -24.60 20.54
N ARG A 475 15.37 -24.07 19.94
CA ARG A 475 14.87 -24.51 18.62
C ARG A 475 15.38 -23.61 17.52
N GLY A 476 14.52 -22.89 16.79
CA GLY A 476 15.03 -22.04 15.70
C GLY A 476 14.09 -20.93 15.29
N ALA A 477 14.69 -19.83 14.82
CA ALA A 477 13.99 -18.77 14.14
C ALA A 477 14.61 -18.52 12.77
N GLY A 478 13.77 -18.41 11.75
CA GLY A 478 14.18 -18.01 10.41
C GLY A 478 13.41 -16.81 9.90
N CYS A 479 13.99 -16.05 8.99
CA CYS A 479 13.29 -14.90 8.43
C CYS A 479 12.03 -15.31 7.67
N ILE A 480 12.03 -16.47 6.98
CA ILE A 480 10.86 -16.99 6.24
C ILE A 480 10.18 -18.10 7.04
N VAL A 481 10.95 -19.10 7.50
CA VAL A 481 10.43 -20.34 8.10
C VAL A 481 11.10 -20.62 9.45
N GLY A 482 10.35 -21.07 10.46
CA GLY A 482 10.95 -21.52 11.72
C GLY A 482 11.68 -22.86 11.57
N ILE A 483 10.97 -23.87 11.09
CA ILE A 483 11.54 -25.18 10.72
C ILE A 483 10.95 -25.71 9.42
N VAL A 484 11.81 -26.26 8.57
CA VAL A 484 11.44 -27.03 7.39
C VAL A 484 11.61 -28.51 7.69
N SER A 485 10.51 -29.25 7.72
CA SER A 485 10.43 -30.69 8.02
C SER A 485 10.35 -31.55 6.75
N GLU A 486 10.25 -32.87 6.92
CA GLU A 486 10.26 -33.83 5.80
C GLU A 486 9.19 -33.50 4.73
N ASN A 487 9.52 -33.82 3.47
CA ASN A 487 8.65 -33.68 2.29
C ASN A 487 8.17 -32.25 1.94
N SER A 488 8.83 -31.23 2.49
CA SER A 488 8.55 -29.81 2.21
C SER A 488 9.68 -29.14 1.47
N TYR A 489 9.39 -28.25 0.52
CA TYR A 489 10.40 -27.51 -0.25
C TYR A 489 10.20 -26.00 -0.10
N VAL A 490 11.27 -25.28 0.19
CA VAL A 490 11.30 -23.80 0.18
C VAL A 490 12.12 -23.37 -1.02
N ILE A 491 11.54 -22.58 -1.93
CA ILE A 491 12.14 -22.30 -3.24
C ILE A 491 11.99 -20.83 -3.57
N GLY A 492 13.07 -20.14 -3.96
CA GLY A 492 12.94 -18.79 -4.51
C GLY A 492 12.28 -17.82 -3.52
N CYS A 493 12.74 -17.78 -2.27
CA CYS A 493 12.23 -16.85 -1.27
C CYS A 493 13.27 -15.77 -0.96
N ILE A 494 12.81 -14.58 -0.60
CA ILE A 494 13.67 -13.44 -0.30
C ILE A 494 13.43 -12.92 1.12
N ALA A 495 14.48 -12.88 1.93
CA ALA A 495 14.44 -12.21 3.23
C ALA A 495 15.35 -10.98 3.19
N HIS A 496 14.84 -9.81 3.56
CA HIS A 496 15.68 -8.62 3.63
C HIS A 496 15.29 -7.58 4.66
N ASP A 497 16.25 -6.73 5.01
CA ASP A 497 16.08 -5.60 5.94
C ASP A 497 15.41 -5.99 7.27
N ILE A 498 15.71 -7.20 7.76
CA ILE A 498 15.06 -7.79 8.93
C ILE A 498 16.05 -8.18 10.03
N THR A 499 15.63 -7.99 11.28
CA THR A 499 16.40 -8.39 12.46
C THR A 499 15.83 -9.67 13.09
N LEU A 500 16.69 -10.68 13.25
CA LEU A 500 16.42 -11.83 14.10
C LEU A 500 16.92 -11.59 15.52
N SER A 501 16.20 -12.11 16.51
CA SER A 501 16.59 -12.05 17.91
C SER A 501 16.47 -13.42 18.58
N ILE A 502 17.29 -13.66 19.60
CA ILE A 502 17.30 -14.93 20.33
C ILE A 502 17.30 -14.72 21.84
N GLN A 503 16.40 -15.42 22.54
CA GLN A 503 16.40 -15.42 24.01
C GLN A 503 17.24 -16.55 24.61
N GLN A 504 17.28 -17.76 24.03
CA GLN A 504 18.04 -18.92 24.56
C GLN A 504 18.42 -19.94 23.46
N ASN A 505 19.72 -20.27 23.30
CA ASN A 505 20.32 -21.43 22.60
C ASN A 505 19.69 -21.95 21.28
N ALA A 506 18.90 -21.16 20.57
CA ALA A 506 18.22 -21.50 19.31
C ALA A 506 19.10 -21.22 18.08
N SER A 507 18.82 -21.89 16.97
CA SER A 507 19.44 -21.65 15.67
C SER A 507 18.77 -20.49 14.95
N LEU A 508 19.56 -19.54 14.45
CA LEU A 508 19.06 -18.43 13.66
C LEU A 508 19.48 -18.60 12.21
N GLY A 509 18.52 -18.63 11.30
CA GLY A 509 18.78 -18.83 9.88
C GLY A 509 18.20 -17.73 9.02
N ALA A 510 18.94 -17.29 8.01
CA ALA A 510 18.49 -16.18 7.17
C ALA A 510 17.26 -16.51 6.31
N ILE A 511 16.95 -17.80 6.12
CA ILE A 511 15.69 -18.27 5.53
C ILE A 511 14.92 -19.15 6.51
N ALA A 512 15.53 -20.24 6.96
CA ALA A 512 14.92 -21.21 7.87
C ALA A 512 15.73 -21.33 9.16
N GLY A 513 15.09 -21.35 10.33
CA GLY A 513 15.81 -21.55 11.60
C GLY A 513 16.39 -22.95 11.74
N MET A 514 15.70 -23.96 11.22
CA MET A 514 16.15 -25.35 11.17
C MET A 514 15.67 -26.03 9.88
N ILE A 515 16.48 -26.94 9.32
CA ILE A 515 16.15 -27.67 8.09
C ILE A 515 16.40 -29.17 8.31
N GLN A 516 15.43 -30.01 7.99
CA GLN A 516 15.56 -31.47 7.98
C GLN A 516 15.81 -31.97 6.55
N GLY A 517 17.10 -32.12 6.21
CA GLY A 517 17.55 -32.56 4.88
C GLY A 517 17.78 -31.41 3.90
N GLU A 518 17.95 -31.72 2.61
CA GLU A 518 18.20 -30.74 1.55
C GLU A 518 16.89 -30.26 0.92
N LYS A 519 16.35 -29.16 1.45
CA LYS A 519 14.96 -28.73 1.21
C LYS A 519 14.80 -27.25 0.85
N VAL A 520 15.84 -26.43 0.97
CA VAL A 520 15.78 -24.99 0.68
C VAL A 520 16.63 -24.70 -0.55
N PHE A 521 16.04 -24.04 -1.55
CA PHE A 521 16.65 -23.87 -2.86
C PHE A 521 16.51 -22.44 -3.36
N CYS A 522 17.55 -21.92 -4.01
CA CYS A 522 17.47 -20.69 -4.80
C CYS A 522 16.95 -19.47 -4.02
N CYS A 523 17.18 -19.39 -2.71
CA CYS A 523 16.71 -18.28 -1.87
C CYS A 523 17.77 -17.19 -1.73
N LEU A 524 17.32 -15.94 -1.61
CA LEU A 524 18.18 -14.77 -1.50
C LEU A 524 17.96 -14.05 -0.17
N MET A 525 19.04 -13.52 0.39
CA MET A 525 18.99 -12.80 1.66
C MET A 525 19.85 -11.54 1.59
N TYR A 526 19.34 -10.40 2.05
CA TYR A 526 20.19 -9.22 2.13
C TYR A 526 19.84 -8.25 3.24
N ASN A 527 20.84 -7.59 3.82
CA ASN A 527 20.66 -6.64 4.92
C ASN A 527 19.96 -7.22 6.17
N CYS A 528 20.11 -8.53 6.42
CA CYS A 528 19.53 -9.17 7.60
C CYS A 528 20.47 -9.06 8.80
N GLN A 529 19.94 -8.65 9.95
CA GLN A 529 20.69 -8.43 11.19
C GLN A 529 20.35 -9.47 12.26
N VAL A 530 21.23 -9.59 13.25
CA VAL A 530 21.03 -10.48 14.40
C VAL A 530 21.61 -9.88 15.67
N ASP A 531 20.97 -10.12 16.81
CA ASP A 531 21.43 -9.64 18.13
C ASP A 531 22.56 -10.50 18.73
N LYS A 532 22.61 -11.80 18.43
CA LYS A 532 23.65 -12.74 18.86
C LYS A 532 24.18 -13.56 17.67
N PRO A 533 25.31 -13.15 17.06
CA PRO A 533 25.82 -13.78 15.84
C PRO A 533 26.33 -15.21 16.04
N ASP A 534 26.71 -15.60 17.26
CA ASP A 534 27.31 -16.91 17.57
C ASP A 534 26.41 -18.12 17.23
N TYR A 535 25.11 -17.90 17.05
CA TYR A 535 24.12 -18.94 16.75
C TYR A 535 23.45 -18.75 15.38
N ALA A 536 23.99 -17.85 14.55
CA ALA A 536 23.40 -17.43 13.29
C ALA A 536 24.14 -18.00 12.08
N GLY A 537 23.39 -18.44 11.07
CA GLY A 537 23.92 -18.90 9.78
C GLY A 537 23.12 -18.31 8.62
N ALA A 538 23.81 -17.75 7.63
CA ALA A 538 23.17 -17.27 6.41
C ALA A 538 22.80 -18.45 5.49
N VAL A 539 23.79 -19.26 5.12
CA VAL A 539 23.61 -20.48 4.32
C VAL A 539 24.27 -21.64 5.05
N PHE A 540 23.54 -22.73 5.27
CA PHE A 540 24.03 -23.90 5.98
C PHE A 540 23.45 -25.20 5.42
N TYR A 541 23.81 -26.34 6.02
CA TYR A 541 23.39 -27.67 5.54
C TYR A 541 21.88 -27.74 5.33
N GLY A 542 21.48 -28.15 4.12
CA GLY A 542 20.09 -28.23 3.71
C GLY A 542 19.65 -27.14 2.73
N MET A 543 20.50 -26.14 2.49
CA MET A 543 20.31 -25.07 1.52
C MET A 543 21.16 -25.29 0.27
N LYS A 544 20.60 -25.07 -0.93
CA LYS A 544 21.30 -25.16 -2.22
C LYS A 544 21.04 -23.95 -3.10
N GLU A 545 22.05 -23.50 -3.83
CA GLU A 545 21.98 -22.32 -4.70
C GLU A 545 21.38 -21.08 -3.98
N CYS A 546 21.64 -20.96 -2.67
CA CYS A 546 21.19 -19.83 -1.87
C CYS A 546 22.35 -18.86 -1.68
N TYR A 547 22.07 -17.55 -1.76
CA TYR A 547 23.10 -16.51 -1.75
C TYR A 547 22.66 -15.34 -0.89
N TYR A 548 23.64 -14.58 -0.40
CA TYR A 548 23.33 -13.46 0.47
C TYR A 548 24.29 -12.27 0.33
N TYR A 549 23.83 -11.09 0.74
CA TYR A 549 24.63 -9.87 0.86
C TYR A 549 24.39 -9.21 2.22
N ASN A 550 25.44 -8.88 2.97
CA ASN A 550 25.32 -8.16 4.25
C ASN A 550 24.33 -8.85 5.24
N VAL A 551 24.62 -10.09 5.63
CA VAL A 551 23.77 -10.89 6.53
C VAL A 551 24.55 -11.30 7.78
N PHE A 552 23.97 -11.02 8.95
CA PHE A 552 24.42 -11.45 10.28
C PHE A 552 25.87 -11.11 10.66
N GLY A 553 26.46 -10.10 10.00
CA GLY A 553 27.85 -9.71 10.24
C GLY A 553 28.88 -10.75 9.76
N ILE A 554 28.48 -11.71 8.92
CA ILE A 554 29.39 -12.69 8.35
C ILE A 554 30.32 -11.98 7.35
N SER A 555 31.63 -12.12 7.56
CA SER A 555 32.64 -11.34 6.82
C SER A 555 33.07 -11.96 5.49
N SER A 556 32.95 -13.28 5.32
CA SER A 556 33.26 -13.98 4.06
C SER A 556 32.78 -15.43 4.07
N ASP A 557 32.18 -15.87 2.96
CA ASP A 557 31.82 -17.27 2.64
C ASP A 557 31.60 -17.39 1.12
N GLN A 558 31.61 -18.61 0.56
CA GLN A 558 31.42 -18.88 -0.87
C GLN A 558 30.03 -18.50 -1.41
N TYR A 559 29.04 -18.35 -0.53
CA TYR A 559 27.67 -17.96 -0.89
C TYR A 559 27.42 -16.45 -0.78
N MET A 560 28.38 -15.70 -0.23
CA MET A 560 28.27 -14.26 -0.04
C MET A 560 28.56 -13.52 -1.36
N LYS A 561 27.71 -12.56 -1.70
CA LYS A 561 27.93 -11.58 -2.76
C LYS A 561 28.63 -10.34 -2.21
N SER A 562 29.43 -9.68 -3.02
CA SER A 562 30.23 -8.52 -2.56
C SER A 562 29.40 -7.25 -2.44
N SER A 563 28.27 -7.17 -3.16
CA SER A 563 27.40 -6.01 -3.20
C SER A 563 25.94 -6.41 -3.42
N LEU A 564 25.01 -5.47 -3.21
CA LEU A 564 23.59 -5.67 -3.51
C LEU A 564 23.36 -5.83 -5.02
N GLU A 565 24.13 -5.11 -5.82
CA GLU A 565 24.05 -5.13 -7.29
C GLU A 565 24.33 -6.52 -7.86
N GLU A 566 25.28 -7.27 -7.29
CA GLU A 566 25.61 -8.64 -7.71
C GLU A 566 24.39 -9.58 -7.62
N LEU A 567 23.44 -9.31 -6.72
CA LEU A 567 22.20 -10.09 -6.61
C LEU A 567 21.23 -9.82 -7.78
N SER A 568 21.43 -8.75 -8.54
CA SER A 568 20.63 -8.39 -9.72
C SER A 568 21.41 -8.49 -11.03
N GLU A 569 22.63 -9.03 -11.02
CA GLU A 569 23.39 -9.27 -12.26
C GLU A 569 22.66 -10.23 -13.19
N GLU A 570 22.64 -9.91 -14.49
CA GLU A 570 21.89 -10.67 -15.48
C GLU A 570 22.32 -12.15 -15.55
N SER A 571 23.63 -12.43 -15.53
CA SER A 571 24.17 -13.79 -15.50
C SER A 571 23.71 -14.56 -14.26
N PHE A 572 23.78 -13.92 -13.10
CA PHE A 572 23.39 -14.52 -11.82
C PHE A 572 21.90 -14.83 -11.76
N ILE A 573 21.05 -13.88 -12.17
CA ILE A 573 19.59 -14.06 -12.25
C ILE A 573 19.23 -15.18 -13.23
N ASN A 574 19.89 -15.23 -14.39
CA ASN A 574 19.69 -16.29 -15.38
C ASN A 574 20.07 -17.67 -14.83
N ASP A 575 21.18 -17.78 -14.11
CA ASP A 575 21.60 -19.03 -13.47
C ASP A 575 20.59 -19.49 -12.42
N LEU A 576 20.16 -18.59 -11.52
CA LEU A 576 19.12 -18.91 -10.52
C LEU A 576 17.83 -19.40 -11.18
N ASN A 577 17.36 -18.68 -12.20
CA ASN A 577 16.16 -19.05 -12.94
C ASN A 577 16.32 -20.39 -13.67
N TYR A 578 17.51 -20.66 -14.23
CA TYR A 578 17.82 -21.95 -14.83
C TYR A 578 17.75 -23.09 -13.79
N TYR A 579 18.33 -22.89 -12.60
CA TYR A 579 18.26 -23.87 -11.53
C TYR A 579 16.84 -24.12 -11.07
N ILE A 580 16.04 -23.08 -10.83
CA ILE A 580 14.61 -23.21 -10.48
C ILE A 580 13.88 -24.06 -11.53
N ASN A 581 14.09 -23.78 -12.82
CA ASN A 581 13.48 -24.56 -13.90
C ASN A 581 13.91 -26.02 -13.90
N SER A 582 15.19 -26.28 -13.61
CA SER A 582 15.75 -27.64 -13.61
C SER A 582 15.22 -28.51 -12.46
N LEU A 583 14.75 -27.91 -11.37
CA LEU A 583 14.18 -28.64 -10.24
C LEU A 583 12.86 -29.32 -10.58
N GLY A 584 12.19 -28.93 -11.68
CA GLY A 584 10.91 -29.50 -12.10
C GLY A 584 9.77 -29.25 -11.10
N LEU A 585 10.01 -28.40 -10.12
CA LEU A 585 9.06 -27.92 -9.11
C LEU A 585 8.52 -26.59 -9.63
N PHE A 586 7.19 -26.44 -9.72
CA PHE A 586 6.46 -25.31 -10.29
C PHE A 586 7.18 -23.95 -10.17
N ALA A 587 7.38 -23.29 -11.31
CA ALA A 587 8.47 -22.33 -11.45
C ALA A 587 8.09 -20.91 -10.99
N CYS A 588 8.86 -20.41 -10.03
CA CYS A 588 9.00 -18.99 -9.79
C CYS A 588 10.09 -18.40 -10.71
N HIS A 589 10.13 -17.09 -10.87
CA HIS A 589 11.05 -16.39 -11.74
C HIS A 589 11.58 -15.11 -11.10
N TYR A 590 12.90 -15.04 -10.93
CA TYR A 590 13.60 -13.86 -10.47
C TYR A 590 13.65 -12.81 -11.56
N LYS A 591 13.41 -11.56 -11.17
CA LYS A 591 13.60 -10.38 -12.00
C LYS A 591 14.60 -9.47 -11.31
N ALA A 592 15.64 -9.07 -12.05
CA ALA A 592 16.63 -8.12 -11.59
C ALA A 592 15.95 -6.81 -11.12
N SER A 593 16.56 -6.18 -10.12
CA SER A 593 16.16 -4.86 -9.68
C SER A 593 16.36 -3.82 -10.79
N PRO A 594 15.42 -2.88 -11.00
CA PRO A 594 15.65 -1.74 -11.89
C PRO A 594 16.65 -0.73 -11.28
N THR A 595 16.87 -0.78 -9.97
CA THR A 595 17.77 0.08 -9.18
C THR A 595 18.66 -0.77 -8.28
N PRO A 596 19.60 -1.57 -8.83
CA PRO A 596 20.36 -2.58 -8.07
C PRO A 596 21.20 -2.07 -6.90
N SER A 597 21.55 -0.79 -6.90
CA SER A 597 22.28 -0.14 -5.80
C SER A 597 21.39 0.24 -4.61
N GLU A 598 20.07 0.26 -4.80
CA GLU A 598 19.08 0.68 -3.81
C GLU A 598 18.19 -0.49 -3.36
N THR A 599 17.79 -1.33 -4.30
CA THR A 599 16.85 -2.44 -4.06
C THR A 599 17.37 -3.75 -4.64
N GLY A 600 17.08 -4.86 -3.96
CA GLY A 600 17.40 -6.20 -4.45
C GLY A 600 16.44 -6.70 -5.55
N PRO A 601 16.67 -7.91 -6.08
CA PRO A 601 15.80 -8.50 -7.10
C PRO A 601 14.42 -8.86 -6.52
N THR A 602 13.45 -9.08 -7.41
CA THR A 602 12.10 -9.55 -7.05
C THR A 602 11.87 -10.97 -7.55
N ILE A 603 10.93 -11.70 -6.94
CA ILE A 603 10.59 -13.08 -7.29
C ILE A 603 9.07 -13.19 -7.43
N HIS A 604 8.61 -13.86 -8.48
CA HIS A 604 7.19 -13.99 -8.82
C HIS A 604 6.88 -15.41 -9.27
N MET A 605 5.65 -15.87 -9.11
CA MET A 605 5.19 -17.10 -9.78
C MET A 605 5.09 -16.89 -11.29
N LYS A 606 5.45 -17.89 -12.12
CA LYS A 606 5.43 -17.72 -13.59
C LYS A 606 4.06 -17.50 -14.22
N TYR A 607 2.96 -17.85 -13.54
CA TYR A 607 1.60 -17.71 -14.06
C TYR A 607 1.17 -16.25 -14.31
N TYR A 608 1.94 -15.25 -13.88
CA TYR A 608 1.62 -13.83 -14.07
C TYR A 608 2.10 -13.21 -15.40
N TYR A 609 2.80 -13.98 -16.25
CA TYR A 609 3.50 -13.43 -17.43
C TYR A 609 3.33 -14.22 -18.74
N GLU A 610 2.36 -15.13 -18.82
CA GLU A 610 1.95 -15.75 -20.11
C GLU A 610 0.71 -15.09 -20.72
#